data_AF-A0A6J4JFL2-F1
#
_entry.id   AF-A0A6J4JFL2-F1
#
_cell.length_a   1.000
_cell.length_b   1.000
_cell.length_c   1.000
_cell.angle_alpha   90.00
_cell.angle_beta   90.00
_cell.angle_gamma   90.00
#
_symmetry.space_group_name_H-M   'P 1'
#
loop_
_entity.id
_entity.type
_entity.pdbx_description
1 polymer ?
#
loop_
_entity_poly.entity_id
_entity_poly.type
_entity_poly.pdbx_seq_one_letter_code
_entity_poly.pdbx_strand_id
1 'polypeptide(L)' 'MLARGGGVVPLVGARRREWLEEALGALSVTLGPEDLAALERAVPKGAAAGDCYPAAQKAHLDSEAGHGGAG' A
#
# COMPACT_ATOMS: atom_id res chain seq x y z
N MET A 1 -8.15 -2.80 3.77
CA MET A 1 -8.21 -2.41 2.35
C MET A 1 -9.37 -3.05 1.56
N LEU A 2 -10.17 -3.95 2.15
CA LEU A 2 -11.42 -4.44 1.53
C LEU A 2 -12.67 -3.60 1.87
N ALA A 3 -12.59 -2.77 2.92
CA ALA A 3 -13.74 -2.06 3.48
C ALA A 3 -14.23 -0.84 2.66
N ARG A 4 -13.49 -0.39 1.64
CA ARG A 4 -13.84 0.82 0.86
C ARG A 4 -14.47 0.54 -0.51
N GLY A 5 -14.92 -0.69 -0.75
CA GLY A 5 -15.66 -1.08 -1.95
C GLY A 5 -14.74 -1.37 -3.14
N GLY A 6 -14.80 -2.62 -3.63
CA GLY A 6 -14.44 -3.19 -4.94
C GLY A 6 -13.24 -2.73 -5.78
N GLY A 7 -12.78 -1.49 -5.70
CA GLY A 7 -11.81 -0.88 -6.61
C GLY A 7 -10.35 -1.06 -6.24
N VAL A 8 -10.04 -1.75 -5.13
CA VAL A 8 -8.65 -1.97 -4.68
C VAL A 8 -8.45 -3.44 -4.32
N VAL A 9 -7.57 -4.11 -5.05
CA VAL A 9 -7.16 -5.49 -4.79
C VAL A 9 -5.73 -5.48 -4.24
N PRO A 10 -5.49 -5.92 -2.99
CA PRO A 10 -4.14 -5.97 -2.44
C PRO A 10 -3.33 -7.09 -3.08
N LEU A 11 -2.11 -6.77 -3.51
CA LEU A 11 -1.10 -7.79 -3.84
C LEU A 11 -0.23 -8.03 -2.61
N VAL A 12 -0.28 -9.23 -2.04
CA VAL A 12 0.47 -9.57 -0.83
C VAL A 12 1.58 -10.55 -1.17
N GLY A 13 2.82 -10.17 -0.84
CA GLY A 13 3.99 -11.04 -0.97
C GLY A 13 4.49 -11.50 0.40
N ALA A 14 4.71 -12.80 0.57
CA ALA A 14 5.28 -13.39 1.78
C ALA A 14 6.38 -14.38 1.43
N ARG A 15 7.55 -14.27 2.09
CA ARG A 15 8.69 -15.19 1.88
C ARG A 15 8.58 -16.50 2.66
N ARG A 16 7.66 -16.57 3.63
CA ARG A 16 7.43 -17.73 4.50
C ARG A 16 5.95 -18.07 4.48
N ARG A 17 5.61 -19.37 4.51
CA ARG A 17 4.21 -19.84 4.42
C ARG A 17 3.36 -19.35 5.58
N GLU A 18 3.90 -19.37 6.80
CA GLU A 18 3.21 -18.86 8.00
C GLU A 18 2.72 -17.41 7.84
N TRP A 19 3.51 -16.54 7.18
CA TRP A 19 3.13 -15.14 6.95
C TRP A 19 2.11 -14.97 5.83
N LEU A 20 2.12 -15.87 4.84
CA LEU A 20 1.05 -15.90 3.85
C LEU A 20 -0.26 -16.29 4.51
N GLU A 21 -0.25 -17.30 5.37
CA GLU A 21 -1.43 -17.75 6.11
C GLU A 21 -2.00 -16.64 7.01
N GLU A 22 -1.14 -15.91 7.73
CA GLU A 22 -1.54 -14.75 8.53
C GLU A 22 -2.20 -13.67 7.68
N ALA A 23 -1.57 -13.29 6.56
CA ALA A 23 -2.11 -12.26 5.67
C ALA A 23 -3.44 -12.69 5.02
N LEU A 24 -3.58 -13.96 4.65
CA LEU A 24 -4.83 -14.51 4.11
C LEU A 24 -5.94 -14.53 5.17
N GLY A 25 -5.60 -14.64 6.46
CA GLY A 25 -6.55 -14.52 7.56
C GLY A 25 -7.32 -13.19 7.57
N ALA A 26 -6.75 -12.12 7.01
CA ALA A 26 -7.43 -10.83 6.88
C ALA A 26 -8.69 -10.88 5.99
N LEU A 27 -8.81 -11.88 5.10
CA LEU A 27 -10.01 -12.09 4.27
C LEU A 27 -11.25 -12.46 5.11
N SER A 28 -11.04 -13.01 6.31
CA SER A 28 -12.10 -13.39 7.24
C SER A 28 -12.53 -12.25 8.16
N VAL A 29 -11.85 -11.09 8.11
CA VAL A 29 -12.15 -9.94 8.97
C VAL A 29 -13.18 -9.05 8.31
N THR A 30 -14.31 -8.85 8.97
CA THR A 30 -15.33 -7.86 8.59
C THR A 30 -15.26 -6.69 9.55
N LEU A 31 -15.10 -5.48 9.02
CA LEU A 31 -15.07 -4.25 9.81
C LEU A 31 -16.41 -3.54 9.71
N GLY A 32 -16.99 -3.19 10.87
CA GLY A 32 -18.22 -2.41 10.95
C GLY A 32 -17.97 -0.90 10.83
N PRO A 33 -19.04 -0.09 10.80
CA PRO A 33 -18.93 1.36 10.72
C PRO A 33 -18.14 1.99 11.88
N GLU A 34 -18.33 1.48 13.10
CA GLU A 34 -17.60 1.91 14.31
C GLU A 34 -16.09 1.64 14.18
N ASP A 35 -15.70 0.47 13.69
CA ASP A 35 -14.31 0.09 13.49
C ASP A 35 -13.65 1.00 12.44
N LEU A 36 -14.36 1.29 11.35
CA LEU A 36 -13.89 2.19 10.32
C LEU A 36 -13.73 3.63 10.85
N ALA A 37 -14.68 4.11 11.65
CA ALA A 37 -14.58 5.43 12.29
C ALA A 37 -13.43 5.49 13.31
N ALA A 38 -13.16 4.39 14.03
CA ALA A 38 -12.02 4.28 14.91
C ALA A 38 -10.70 4.33 14.13
N LEU A 39 -10.59 3.59 13.02
CA LEU A 39 -9.41 3.60 12.15
C LEU A 39 -9.15 4.98 11.54
N GLU A 40 -10.17 5.69 11.08
CA GLU A 40 -10.04 7.04 10.52
C GLU A 40 -9.56 8.06 11.55
N ARG A 41 -9.98 7.93 12.81
CA ARG A 41 -9.48 8.76 13.91
C ARG A 41 -8.05 8.41 14.29
N ALA A 42 -7.71 7.12 14.31
CA ALA A 42 -6.38 6.65 14.68
C ALA A 42 -5.33 6.98 13.62
N VAL A 43 -5.68 6.90 12.33
CA VAL A 43 -4.81 7.23 11.20
C VAL A 43 -5.53 8.23 10.28
N PRO A 44 -5.47 9.53 10.61
CA PRO A 44 -6.13 10.56 9.82
C PRO A 44 -5.62 10.62 8.38
N LYS A 45 -6.45 11.14 7.48
CA LYS A 45 -6.04 11.39 6.09
C LYS A 45 -4.82 12.30 6.07
N GLY A 46 -3.77 11.88 5.37
CA GLY A 46 -2.51 12.62 5.29
C GLY A 46 -1.55 12.36 6.45
N ALA A 47 -1.87 11.48 7.41
CA ALA A 47 -0.95 11.10 8.49
C ALA A 47 0.37 10.50 7.97
N ALA A 48 0.36 9.91 6.78
CA ALA A 48 1.53 9.40 6.08
C ALA A 48 1.88 10.23 4.82
N ALA A 49 1.48 11.51 4.76
CA ALA A 49 1.86 12.39 3.68
C ALA A 49 3.36 12.70 3.75
N GLY A 50 4.06 12.52 2.65
CA GLY A 50 5.50 12.72 2.56
C GLY A 50 6.12 11.90 1.44
N ASP A 51 7.39 12.15 1.16
CA ASP A 51 8.13 11.42 0.15
C ASP A 51 8.60 10.05 0.67
N CYS A 52 8.38 8.98 -0.10
CA CYS A 52 8.98 7.67 0.20
C CYS A 52 10.52 7.68 0.09
N TYR A 53 11.07 8.59 -0.73
CA TYR A 53 12.51 8.77 -0.94
C TYR A 53 12.86 10.26 -1.07
N PRO A 54 13.99 10.72 -0.52
CA PRO A 54 14.53 12.04 -0.83
C PRO A 54 14.70 12.24 -2.34
N ALA A 55 14.50 13.46 -2.84
CA ALA A 55 14.47 13.75 -4.28
C ALA A 55 15.68 13.22 -5.05
N ALA A 56 16.89 13.32 -4.48
CA ALA A 56 18.12 12.81 -5.09
C ALA A 56 18.13 11.28 -5.26
N GLN A 57 17.52 10.52 -4.34
CA GLN A 57 17.39 9.06 -4.48
C GLN A 57 16.25 8.69 -5.43
N LYS A 58 15.17 9.48 -5.44
CA LYS A 58 14.04 9.29 -6.36
C LYS A 58 14.47 9.40 -7.83
N ALA A 59 15.38 10.33 -8.14
CA ALA A 59 15.95 10.48 -9.48
C ALA A 59 16.69 9.23 -10.01
N HIS A 60 17.20 8.38 -9.12
CA HIS A 60 17.92 7.15 -9.52
C HIS A 60 16.98 5.96 -9.77
N LEU A 61 15.70 6.07 -9.41
CA LEU A 61 14.67 5.03 -9.61
C LEU A 61 13.94 5.18 -10.94
N ASP A 62 14.09 6.32 -11.62
CA ASP A 62 13.49 6.57 -12.92
C ASP A 62 14.16 5.68 -13.99
N SER A 63 13.47 4.57 -14.30
CA SER A 63 13.96 3.57 -15.24
C SER A 63 13.79 3.99 -16.71
N GLU A 64 13.09 5.10 -16.99
CA GLU A 64 12.85 5.60 -18.35
C GLU A 64 13.87 6.67 -18.78
N ALA A 65 14.68 7.20 -17.86
CA ALA A 65 15.71 8.20 -18.14
C ALA A 65 16.83 7.73 -19.11
N GLY A 66 16.88 6.43 -19.44
CA GLY A 66 17.89 5.80 -20.30
C GLY A 66 17.46 5.42 -21.72
N HIS A 67 16.21 5.67 -22.14
CA HIS A 67 15.76 5.32 -23.51
C HIS A 67 15.36 6.55 -24.33
N GLY A 68 16.16 7.62 -24.25
CA GLY A 68 16.18 8.69 -25.25
C GLY A 68 16.93 8.21 -26.49
N GLY A 69 16.20 7.62 -27.43
CA GLY A 69 16.74 7.24 -28.75
C GLY A 69 17.43 8.42 -29.42
N ALA A 70 18.72 8.25 -29.69
CA ALA A 70 19.43 9.04 -30.67
C ALA A 70 19.04 8.54 -32.07
N GLY A 71 18.68 9.49 -32.96
CA GLY A 71 18.92 9.45 -34.40
C GLY A 71 18.30 8.31 -35.20
#